data_AF-A0A0R1TYE4-F1
#
_entry.id   AF-A0A0R1TYE4-F1
#
_cell.length_a   1.000
_cell.length_b   1.000
_cell.length_c   1.000
_cell.angle_alpha   90.00
_cell.angle_beta   90.00
_cell.angle_gamma   90.00
#
_symmetry.space_group_name_H-M   'P 1'
#
loop_
_entity.id
_entity.type
_entity.pdbx_description
1 polymer ?
#
loop_
_entity_poly.entity_id
_entity_poly.type
_entity_poly.pdbx_seq_one_letter_code
_entity_poly.pdbx_strand_id
1 'polypeptide(L)' 'MTEKKTTDAQNRATKKWGDKNKDKQRIYRYRSYARKYVRDIATADDLKELSEMIQVRLDEME' A
#
# COMPACT_ATOMS: atom_id res chain seq x y z
N MET A 1 -27.10 2.09 -11.77
CA MET A 1 -26.42 3.38 -11.54
C MET A 1 -26.09 3.48 -10.06
N THR A 2 -24.83 3.30 -9.66
CA THR A 2 -24.44 3.29 -8.25
C THR A 2 -24.42 4.73 -7.73
N GLU A 3 -25.24 5.05 -6.74
CA GLU A 3 -25.26 6.38 -6.12
C GLU A 3 -23.89 6.76 -5.56
N LYS A 4 -23.45 7.99 -5.86
CA LYS A 4 -22.19 8.54 -5.39
C LYS A 4 -22.31 8.82 -3.89
N LYS A 5 -21.88 7.87 -3.05
CA LYS A 5 -21.89 7.96 -1.57
C LYS A 5 -21.11 9.15 -0.98
N THR A 6 -20.34 9.90 -1.77
CA THR A 6 -19.44 10.95 -1.28
C THR A 6 -19.67 12.25 -2.02
N THR A 7 -19.95 13.31 -1.26
CA THR A 7 -20.17 14.65 -1.80
C THR A 7 -18.89 15.22 -2.43
N ASP A 8 -19.04 16.15 -3.35
CA ASP A 8 -17.89 16.80 -3.99
C ASP A 8 -17.04 17.61 -2.98
N ALA A 9 -17.67 18.13 -1.92
CA ALA A 9 -16.97 18.80 -0.82
C ALA A 9 -16.06 17.83 -0.05
N GLN A 10 -16.56 16.63 0.28
CA GLN A 10 -15.77 15.58 0.92
C GLN A 10 -14.61 15.12 0.02
N ASN A 11 -14.84 14.97 -1.29
CA ASN A 11 -13.78 14.62 -2.24
C ASN A 11 -12.67 15.68 -2.29
N ARG A 12 -13.03 16.97 -2.29
CA ARG A 12 -12.06 18.09 -2.24
C ARG A 12 -11.27 18.09 -0.94
N ALA A 13 -11.92 17.84 0.20
CA ALA A 13 -11.25 17.75 1.50
C ALA A 13 -10.26 16.58 1.57
N THR A 14 -10.68 15.39 1.13
CA THR A 14 -9.81 14.20 1.05
C THR A 14 -8.63 14.44 0.12
N LYS A 15 -8.86 15.07 -1.04
CA LYS A 15 -7.79 15.44 -1.97
C LYS A 15 -6.78 16.40 -1.32
N LYS A 16 -7.25 17.46 -0.65
CA LYS A 16 -6.40 18.44 0.03
C LYS A 16 -5.58 17.80 1.16
N TRP A 17 -6.19 16.90 1.93
CA TRP A 17 -5.47 16.15 2.96
C TRP A 17 -4.43 15.20 2.35
N GLY A 18 -4.79 14.52 1.26
CA GLY A 18 -3.88 13.64 0.55
C GLY A 18 -2.71 14.36 -0.10
N ASP A 19 -2.93 15.54 -0.66
CA ASP A 19 -1.90 16.39 -1.23
C ASP A 19 -0.88 16.84 -0.17
N LYS A 20 -1.30 16.99 1.10
CA LYS A 20 -0.41 17.28 2.24
C LYS A 20 0.26 16.05 2.85
N ASN A 21 -0.27 14.86 2.62
CA ASN A 21 0.19 13.60 3.25
C ASN A 21 0.64 12.57 2.19
N LYS A 22 1.20 13.03 1.08
CA LYS A 22 1.57 12.19 -0.08
C LYS A 22 2.48 11.03 0.33
N ASP A 23 3.46 11.29 1.19
CA ASP A 23 4.41 10.25 1.63
C ASP A 23 3.73 9.17 2.48
N LYS A 24 2.85 9.56 3.41
CA LYS A 24 2.07 8.61 4.21
C LYS A 24 1.16 7.77 3.33
N GLN A 25 0.48 8.40 2.37
CA GLN A 25 -0.36 7.67 1.41
C GLN A 25 0.46 6.71 0.55
N ARG A 26 1.66 7.12 0.14
CA ARG A 26 2.56 6.28 -0.64
C ARG A 26 2.93 5.01 0.13
N ILE A 27 3.30 5.14 1.41
CA ILE A 27 3.57 3.99 2.29
C ILE A 27 2.34 3.08 2.40
N TYR A 28 1.15 3.62 2.65
CA TYR A 28 -0.07 2.81 2.74
C TYR A 28 -0.38 2.06 1.45
N ARG A 29 -0.18 2.72 0.31
CA ARG A 29 -0.38 2.10 -1.00
C ARG A 29 0.58 0.93 -1.20
N TYR A 30 1.87 1.14 -0.96
CA TYR A 30 2.86 0.06 -1.07
C TYR A 30 2.58 -1.09 -0.11
N ARG A 31 2.23 -0.81 1.14
CA ARG A 31 1.84 -1.87 2.11
C ARG A 31 0.61 -2.65 1.62
N SER A 32 -0.39 -1.96 1.08
CA SER A 32 -1.60 -2.62 0.58
C SER A 32 -1.29 -3.48 -0.64
N TYR A 33 -0.44 -3.00 -1.55
CA TYR A 33 -0.06 -3.74 -2.74
C TYR A 33 0.80 -4.94 -2.39
N ALA A 34 1.79 -4.79 -1.51
CA ALA A 34 2.59 -5.90 -1.02
C ALA A 34 1.73 -7.01 -0.41
N ARG A 35 0.77 -6.64 0.47
CA ARG A 35 -0.17 -7.61 1.07
C ARG A 35 -1.01 -8.35 0.02
N LYS A 36 -1.53 -7.63 -0.97
CA LYS A 36 -2.34 -8.24 -2.04
C LYS A 36 -1.48 -9.17 -2.90
N TYR A 37 -0.28 -8.72 -3.25
CA TYR A 37 0.64 -9.49 -4.07
C TYR A 37 1.03 -10.80 -3.38
N VAL A 38 1.54 -10.74 -2.15
CA VAL A 38 1.92 -11.92 -1.35
C VAL A 38 0.76 -12.89 -1.14
N ARG A 39 -0.48 -12.39 -0.99
CA ARG A 39 -1.63 -13.22 -0.70
C ARG A 39 -2.25 -13.87 -1.92
N ASP A 40 -2.42 -13.10 -3.00
CA ASP A 40 -3.35 -13.46 -4.08
C ASP A 40 -2.66 -13.64 -5.44
N ILE A 41 -1.39 -13.21 -5.59
CA ILE A 41 -0.73 -13.09 -6.91
C ILE A 41 0.61 -13.83 -6.97
N ALA A 42 1.43 -13.73 -5.92
CA ALA A 42 2.80 -14.20 -5.91
C ALA A 42 2.91 -15.71 -6.12
N THR A 43 3.92 -16.12 -6.89
CA THR A 43 4.29 -17.52 -7.05
C THR A 43 5.11 -18.03 -5.86
N ALA A 44 5.33 -19.34 -5.78
CA ALA A 44 6.14 -19.93 -4.72
C ALA A 44 7.57 -19.39 -4.70
N ASP A 45 8.16 -19.10 -5.86
CA ASP A 45 9.53 -18.56 -5.93
C ASP A 45 9.57 -17.08 -5.58
N ASP A 46 8.57 -16.28 -6.02
CA ASP A 46 8.43 -14.88 -5.58
C ASP A 46 8.35 -14.79 -4.04
N LEU A 47 7.63 -15.70 -3.40
CA LEU A 47 7.47 -15.72 -1.95
C LEU A 47 8.79 -16.04 -1.23
N LYS A 48 9.62 -16.95 -1.78
CA LYS A 48 10.95 -17.25 -1.22
C LYS A 48 11.86 -16.03 -1.33
N GLU A 49 11.95 -15.43 -2.52
CA GLU A 49 12.77 -14.24 -2.76
C GLU A 49 12.35 -13.08 -1.85
N LEU A 50 11.05 -12.81 -1.73
CA LEU A 50 10.51 -11.79 -0.82
C LEU A 50 10.86 -12.07 0.63
N SER A 51 10.80 -13.34 1.06
CA SER A 51 11.16 -13.73 2.43
C SER A 51 12.65 -13.48 2.72
N GLU A 52 13.54 -13.84 1.79
CA GLU A 52 14.98 -13.59 1.92
C GLU A 52 15.28 -12.09 2.02
N MET A 53 14.68 -11.28 1.13
CA MET A 53 14.83 -9.83 1.18
C MET A 53 14.31 -9.21 2.49
N ILE A 54 13.21 -9.73 3.04
CA ILE A 54 12.69 -9.27 4.34
C ILE A 54 13.68 -9.61 5.45
N GLN A 55 14.24 -10.82 5.46
CA GLN A 55 15.19 -11.24 6.49
C GLN A 55 16.44 -10.37 6.48
N VAL A 56 17.08 -10.20 5.31
CA VAL A 56 18.27 -9.34 5.15
C VAL A 56 18.00 -7.93 5.68
N ARG A 57 16.83 -7.36 5.35
CA ARG A 57 16.47 -6.01 5.77
C ARG A 57 16.26 -5.89 7.28
N LEU A 58 15.76 -6.94 7.94
CA LEU A 58 15.60 -6.99 9.40
C LEU A 58 16.96 -7.09 10.09
N ASP A 59 17.85 -7.93 9.57
CA ASP A 59 19.22 -8.09 10.10
C ASP A 59 20.01 -6.77 10.01
N GLU A 60 19.84 -5.99 8.93
CA GLU A 60 20.42 -4.64 8.80
C GLU A 60 19.88 -3.61 9.80
N MET A 61 18.78 -3.91 10.52
CA MET A 61 18.17 -3.02 11.50
C MET A 61 18.55 -3.35 12.94
N GLU A 62 19.20 -4.50 13.18
CA GLU A 62 19.75 -4.89 14.48
C GLU A 62 21.13 -4.27 14.71
#